data_AF-A0A8J4GRW7-F1
#
_entry.id   AF-A0A8J4GRW7-F1
#
_cell.length_a   1.000
_cell.length_b   1.000
_cell.length_c   1.000
_cell.angle_alpha   90.00
_cell.angle_beta   90.00
_cell.angle_gamma   90.00
#
_symmetry.space_group_name_H-M   'P 1'
#
loop_
_entity.id
_entity.type
_entity.pdbx_description
1 polymer ?
#
loop_
_entity_poly.entity_id
_entity_poly.type
_entity_poly.pdbx_seq_one_letter_code
_entity_poly.pdbx_strand_id
1 'polypeptide(L)'
;KEKYRLEEMWKTKKQLFPFALERGYVLGHNATNYDRWFTAQEHYGIEYEEGYEPWFIASRFLTPFFDARFRGYYMNKIVAVRSATRFLNMRVLPDVWIVHRPHEVQVANFGWLEAQKNMKNKQQVMMALDEPMVINGTMTTARDAFFKRNLYFYRIAVSQMNAFNYTPVLDVAVENCRKVLPWWQHRAS
;
A
#
# COMPACT_ATOMS: atom_id res chain seq x y z
N LYS A 1 6.37 -6.15 -29.03
CA LYS A 1 5.10 -5.89 -29.78
C LYS A 1 3.92 -5.53 -28.87
N GLU A 2 3.89 -5.98 -27.61
CA GLU A 2 2.77 -5.70 -26.68
C GLU A 2 2.93 -4.39 -25.91
N LYS A 3 4.15 -4.07 -25.44
CA LYS A 3 4.45 -2.87 -24.64
C LYS A 3 4.19 -1.54 -25.39
N TYR A 4 4.40 -1.51 -26.70
CA TYR A 4 4.05 -0.35 -27.54
C TYR A 4 2.54 -0.07 -27.56
N ARG A 5 1.70 -1.11 -27.68
CA ARG A 5 0.24 -0.95 -27.61
C ARG A 5 -0.20 -0.47 -26.23
N LEU A 6 0.44 -0.98 -25.17
CA LEU A 6 0.21 -0.51 -23.81
C LEU A 6 0.55 0.98 -23.66
N GLU A 7 1.68 1.42 -24.21
CA GLU A 7 2.08 2.83 -24.23
C GLU A 7 1.06 3.72 -24.96
N GLU A 8 0.57 3.28 -26.11
CA GLU A 8 -0.47 3.99 -26.85
C GLU A 8 -1.76 4.11 -26.02
N MET A 9 -2.22 3.01 -25.40
CA MET A 9 -3.39 3.02 -24.53
C MET A 9 -3.20 3.92 -23.30
N TRP A 10 -2.00 3.92 -22.70
CA TRP A 10 -1.64 4.76 -21.56
C TRP A 10 -1.66 6.25 -21.92
N LYS A 11 -1.05 6.62 -23.06
CA LYS A 11 -1.00 8.02 -23.52
C LYS A 11 -2.38 8.54 -23.91
N THR A 12 -3.18 7.72 -24.60
CA THR A 12 -4.50 8.12 -25.09
C THR A 12 -5.58 8.09 -24.02
N LYS A 13 -5.41 7.29 -22.96
CA LYS A 13 -6.36 7.12 -21.85
C LYS A 13 -7.79 6.80 -22.30
N LYS A 14 -7.93 6.04 -23.38
CA LYS A 14 -9.24 5.62 -23.91
C LYS A 14 -9.74 4.31 -23.31
N GLN A 15 -8.82 3.37 -23.06
CA GLN A 15 -9.15 2.01 -22.61
C GLN A 15 -8.44 1.64 -21.30
N LEU A 16 -7.20 2.11 -21.14
CA LEU A 16 -6.41 1.94 -19.92
C LEU A 16 -6.10 3.31 -19.34
N PHE A 17 -6.19 3.38 -18.01
CA PHE A 17 -5.86 4.58 -17.25
C PHE A 17 -4.71 4.26 -16.30
N PRO A 18 -3.77 5.18 -16.12
CA PRO A 18 -2.79 5.10 -15.03
C PRO A 18 -3.51 4.91 -13.70
N PHE A 19 -3.29 3.78 -13.03
CA PHE A 19 -3.93 3.51 -11.74
C PHE A 19 -3.48 4.57 -10.73
N ALA A 20 -4.43 5.30 -10.14
CA ALA A 20 -4.23 6.29 -9.07
C ALA A 20 -3.22 7.44 -9.30
N LEU A 21 -2.55 7.50 -10.46
CA LEU A 21 -1.51 8.49 -10.79
C LEU A 21 -2.06 9.92 -11.01
N GLU A 22 -3.34 10.08 -11.37
CA GLU A 22 -3.92 11.41 -11.65
C GLU A 22 -5.07 11.81 -10.73
N ARG A 23 -5.80 10.83 -10.19
CA ARG A 23 -7.03 11.06 -9.42
C ARG A 23 -7.04 10.28 -8.10
N GLY A 24 -5.87 9.87 -7.63
CA GLY A 24 -5.70 9.07 -6.43
C GLY A 24 -4.40 9.43 -5.69
N TYR A 25 -3.69 8.42 -5.21
CA TYR A 25 -2.50 8.59 -4.40
C TYR A 25 -1.22 8.60 -5.26
N VAL A 26 -0.87 9.78 -5.78
CA VAL A 26 0.30 9.97 -6.66
C VAL A 26 1.61 9.52 -6.01
N LEU A 27 1.77 9.79 -4.71
CA LEU A 27 2.93 9.35 -3.93
C LEU A 27 3.09 7.83 -3.91
N GLY A 28 2.02 7.06 -4.13
CA GLY A 28 2.08 5.60 -4.27
C GLY A 28 2.95 5.11 -5.43
N HIS A 29 3.32 6.00 -6.36
CA HIS A 29 3.96 5.69 -7.62
C HIS A 29 5.29 6.40 -7.85
N ASN A 30 5.70 7.29 -6.94
CA ASN A 30 6.82 8.23 -7.12
C ASN A 30 8.16 7.58 -7.47
N ALA A 31 8.52 6.45 -6.83
CA ALA A 31 9.82 5.80 -7.06
C ALA A 31 9.96 5.14 -8.45
N THR A 32 8.86 4.91 -9.17
CA THR A 32 8.92 4.26 -10.50
C THR A 32 9.00 5.30 -11.61
N ASN A 33 10.09 5.27 -12.39
CA ASN A 33 10.21 6.10 -13.58
C ASN A 33 9.46 5.44 -14.76
N TYR A 34 8.19 5.80 -14.93
CA TYR A 34 7.34 5.25 -15.99
C TYR A 34 7.81 5.63 -17.40
N ASP A 35 8.37 6.82 -17.60
CA ASP A 35 8.91 7.25 -18.89
C ASP A 35 10.10 6.37 -19.32
N ARG A 36 11.00 6.08 -18.38
CA ARG A 36 12.08 5.10 -18.57
C ARG A 36 11.52 3.70 -18.78
N TRP A 37 10.47 3.33 -18.03
CA TRP A 37 9.91 1.98 -18.10
C TRP A 37 9.47 1.62 -19.51
N PHE A 38 8.77 2.50 -20.24
CA PHE A 38 8.28 2.22 -21.60
C PHE A 38 9.38 1.85 -22.60
N THR A 39 10.60 2.36 -22.42
CA THR A 39 11.74 2.14 -23.33
C THR A 39 12.77 1.16 -22.78
N ALA A 40 12.76 0.88 -21.47
CA ALA A 40 13.70 -0.02 -20.82
C ALA A 40 13.69 -1.42 -21.45
N GLN A 41 14.89 -1.94 -21.74
CA GLN A 41 15.15 -3.33 -22.18
C GLN A 41 15.77 -4.18 -21.05
N GLU A 42 16.27 -3.53 -20.00
CA GLU A 42 16.83 -4.18 -18.82
C GLU A 42 16.12 -3.68 -17.56
N HIS A 43 16.17 -4.48 -16.50
CA HIS A 43 15.67 -4.05 -15.20
C HIS A 43 16.48 -2.84 -14.69
N TYR A 44 15.86 -2.01 -13.86
CA TYR A 44 16.57 -0.90 -13.22
C TYR A 44 16.26 -0.80 -11.74
N GLY A 45 17.27 -0.41 -10.97
CA GLY A 45 17.14 -0.18 -9.54
C GLY A 45 16.32 1.07 -9.25
N ILE A 46 15.61 1.05 -8.14
CA ILE A 46 14.92 2.21 -7.57
C ILE A 46 15.25 2.31 -6.09
N GLU A 47 15.24 3.53 -5.57
CA GLU A 47 15.27 3.78 -4.14
C GLU A 47 13.86 3.96 -3.61
N TYR A 48 13.65 3.64 -2.35
CA TYR A 48 12.36 3.89 -1.71
C TYR A 48 12.11 5.40 -1.62
N GLU A 49 10.93 5.83 -2.05
CA GLU A 49 10.43 7.18 -1.81
C GLU A 49 9.21 7.14 -0.89
N GLU A 50 9.03 8.20 -0.10
CA GLU A 50 7.95 8.30 0.87
C GLU A 50 6.59 8.06 0.22
N GLY A 51 5.82 7.14 0.80
CA GLY A 51 4.50 6.80 0.28
C GLY A 51 4.47 5.76 -0.84
N TYR A 52 5.62 5.30 -1.34
CA TYR A 52 5.65 4.35 -2.45
C TYR A 52 4.95 3.02 -2.12
N GLU A 53 4.01 2.60 -2.98
CA GLU A 53 3.18 1.41 -2.81
C GLU A 53 3.08 0.57 -4.11
N PRO A 54 4.19 -0.04 -4.59
CA PRO A 54 4.18 -0.85 -5.80
C PRO A 54 3.50 -2.20 -5.59
N TRP A 55 3.15 -2.85 -6.70
CA TRP A 55 3.02 -4.30 -6.70
C TRP A 55 4.41 -4.89 -6.92
N PHE A 56 4.82 -5.82 -6.06
CA PHE A 56 6.15 -6.42 -6.14
C PHE A 56 6.09 -7.91 -5.77
N ILE A 57 7.09 -8.64 -6.24
CA ILE A 57 7.33 -10.05 -5.89
C ILE A 57 8.67 -10.09 -5.16
N ALA A 58 8.72 -10.76 -4.03
CA ALA A 58 9.94 -10.92 -3.25
C ALA A 58 9.97 -12.29 -2.56
N SER A 59 11.17 -12.72 -2.16
CA SER A 59 11.32 -13.95 -1.39
C SER A 59 10.58 -13.83 -0.06
N ARG A 60 9.68 -14.78 0.23
CA ARG A 60 8.95 -14.85 1.50
C ARG A 60 9.86 -14.99 2.73
N PHE A 61 11.09 -15.43 2.52
CA PHE A 61 12.09 -15.67 3.56
C PHE A 61 12.96 -14.44 3.84
N LEU A 62 13.11 -13.56 2.85
CA LEU A 62 13.89 -12.31 2.99
C LEU A 62 13.01 -11.10 3.28
N THR A 63 11.72 -11.18 2.94
CA THR A 63 10.78 -10.09 3.13
C THR A 63 10.22 -10.11 4.56
N PRO A 64 10.30 -9.01 5.31
CA PRO A 64 9.62 -8.90 6.60
C PRO A 64 8.13 -9.15 6.47
N PHE A 65 7.50 -9.69 7.51
CA PHE A 65 6.05 -9.81 7.56
C PHE A 65 5.37 -8.44 7.58
N PHE A 66 4.11 -8.41 7.16
CA PHE A 66 3.24 -7.27 7.40
C PHE A 66 3.01 -7.10 8.90
N ASP A 67 3.02 -5.84 9.35
CA ASP A 67 2.78 -5.48 10.73
C ASP A 67 1.29 -5.49 11.04
N ALA A 68 0.87 -6.39 11.91
CA ALA A 68 -0.53 -6.64 12.25
C ALA A 68 -1.23 -5.43 12.87
N ARG A 69 -0.49 -4.43 13.38
CA ARG A 69 -1.06 -3.17 13.87
C ARG A 69 -1.76 -2.36 12.78
N PHE A 70 -1.37 -2.57 11.52
CA PHE A 70 -1.95 -1.94 10.33
C PHE A 70 -2.99 -2.82 9.64
N ARG A 71 -3.60 -3.77 10.35
CA ARG A 71 -4.67 -4.61 9.78
C ARG A 71 -5.84 -3.75 9.31
N GLY A 72 -6.22 -3.94 8.06
CA GLY A 72 -7.24 -3.15 7.37
C GLY A 72 -6.63 -2.23 6.31
N TYR A 73 -7.38 -1.21 5.93
CA TYR A 73 -6.92 -0.18 5.00
C TYR A 73 -5.99 0.83 5.69
N TYR A 74 -5.18 1.55 4.90
CA TYR A 74 -4.36 2.70 5.27
C TYR A 74 -2.99 2.38 5.87
N MET A 75 -1.92 2.91 5.25
CA MET A 75 -0.50 2.81 5.66
C MET A 75 0.11 1.40 5.69
N ASN A 76 -0.69 0.35 5.61
CA ASN A 76 -0.26 -1.05 5.66
C ASN A 76 0.77 -1.38 4.56
N LYS A 77 0.53 -0.95 3.32
CA LYS A 77 1.40 -1.26 2.19
C LYS A 77 2.63 -0.34 2.16
N ILE A 78 2.50 0.96 2.46
CA ILE A 78 3.65 1.87 2.66
C ILE A 78 4.65 1.29 3.67
N VAL A 79 4.19 0.90 4.86
CA VAL A 79 5.07 0.38 5.92
C VAL A 79 5.74 -0.92 5.50
N ALA A 80 5.00 -1.83 4.87
CA ALA A 80 5.54 -3.09 4.40
C ALA A 80 6.63 -2.88 3.33
N VAL A 81 6.37 -2.03 2.33
CA VAL A 81 7.34 -1.72 1.25
C VAL A 81 8.58 -1.06 1.84
N ARG A 82 8.40 -0.03 2.68
CA ARG A 82 9.51 0.66 3.34
C ARG A 82 10.36 -0.27 4.20
N SER A 83 9.73 -1.21 4.92
CA SER A 83 10.47 -2.21 5.70
C SER A 83 11.25 -3.16 4.80
N ALA A 84 10.65 -3.57 3.67
CA ALA A 84 11.24 -4.54 2.76
C ALA A 84 12.46 -3.98 2.02
N THR A 85 12.43 -2.71 1.60
CA THR A 85 13.55 -2.07 0.89
C THR A 85 14.83 -1.94 1.72
N ARG A 86 14.75 -2.14 3.04
CA ARG A 86 15.92 -2.19 3.92
C ARG A 86 16.74 -3.47 3.81
N PHE A 87 16.10 -4.54 3.33
CA PHE A 87 16.69 -5.86 3.18
C PHE A 87 16.78 -6.30 1.72
N LEU A 88 16.11 -5.58 0.82
CA LEU A 88 15.95 -5.94 -0.58
C LEU A 88 16.32 -4.76 -1.48
N ASN A 89 17.10 -5.05 -2.52
CA ASN A 89 17.31 -4.10 -3.62
C ASN A 89 16.12 -4.17 -4.57
N MET A 90 15.31 -3.12 -4.60
CA MET A 90 14.12 -3.05 -5.44
C MET A 90 14.51 -2.78 -6.89
N ARG A 91 13.90 -3.54 -7.81
CA ARG A 91 14.12 -3.41 -9.25
C ARG A 91 12.80 -3.43 -10.01
N VAL A 92 12.70 -2.55 -11.00
CA VAL A 92 11.58 -2.53 -11.95
C VAL A 92 11.93 -3.41 -13.14
N LEU A 93 11.02 -4.32 -13.50
CA LEU A 93 11.17 -5.20 -14.66
C LEU A 93 10.62 -4.52 -15.92
N PRO A 94 11.32 -4.60 -17.07
CA PRO A 94 10.95 -3.85 -18.27
C PRO A 94 9.66 -4.36 -18.93
N ASP A 95 9.42 -5.67 -18.96
CA ASP A 95 8.30 -6.26 -19.73
C ASP A 95 7.24 -6.91 -18.84
N VAL A 96 7.07 -6.40 -17.62
CA VAL A 96 6.07 -6.90 -16.67
C VAL A 96 5.16 -5.76 -16.24
N TRP A 97 3.86 -5.98 -16.41
CA TRP A 97 2.81 -5.06 -15.96
C TRP A 97 1.60 -5.86 -15.49
N ILE A 98 0.72 -5.19 -14.76
CA ILE A 98 -0.55 -5.75 -14.31
C ILE A 98 -1.68 -4.80 -14.71
N VAL A 99 -2.86 -5.35 -14.97
CA VAL A 99 -4.06 -4.58 -15.26
C VAL A 99 -5.01 -4.71 -14.07
N HIS A 100 -5.25 -3.60 -13.37
CA HIS A 100 -6.30 -3.53 -12.37
C HIS A 100 -7.64 -3.34 -13.08
N ARG A 101 -8.63 -4.17 -12.73
CA ARG A 101 -10.01 -3.99 -13.19
C ARG A 101 -10.76 -3.14 -12.17
N PRO A 102 -11.44 -2.06 -12.60
CA PRO A 102 -12.29 -1.29 -11.71
C PRO A 102 -13.30 -2.19 -10.99
N HIS A 103 -13.48 -1.92 -9.70
CA HIS A 103 -14.45 -2.59 -8.86
C HIS A 103 -15.04 -1.57 -7.89
N GLU A 104 -16.15 -1.92 -7.24
CA GLU A 104 -16.77 -1.07 -6.22
C GLU A 104 -15.77 -0.71 -5.12
N VAL A 105 -15.82 0.55 -4.70
CA VAL A 105 -14.94 1.05 -3.64
C VAL A 105 -15.42 0.50 -2.31
N GLN A 106 -14.49 -0.01 -1.49
CA GLN A 106 -14.85 -0.50 -0.17
C GLN A 106 -15.34 0.64 0.73
N VAL A 107 -16.27 0.33 1.63
CA VAL A 107 -16.85 1.24 2.64
C VAL A 107 -15.77 2.00 3.44
N ALA A 108 -14.64 1.36 3.71
CA ALA A 108 -13.51 1.96 4.40
C ALA A 108 -12.82 3.08 3.58
N ASN A 109 -12.84 3.00 2.24
CA ASN A 109 -12.26 3.97 1.32
C ASN A 109 -13.19 5.12 0.96
N PHE A 110 -14.51 4.94 1.10
CA PHE A 110 -15.51 5.90 0.66
C PHE A 110 -15.34 7.28 1.32
N GLY A 111 -15.16 7.34 2.64
CA GLY A 111 -15.10 8.61 3.37
C GLY A 111 -13.85 9.46 3.08
N TRP A 112 -12.69 8.87 2.78
CA TRP A 112 -11.46 9.64 2.52
C TRP A 112 -11.40 10.24 1.12
N LEU A 113 -11.92 9.53 0.11
CA LEU A 113 -11.94 10.03 -1.27
C LEU A 113 -13.03 11.08 -1.49
N GLU A 114 -14.14 11.01 -0.75
CA GLU A 114 -15.22 12.02 -0.81
C GLU A 114 -14.95 13.25 0.05
N ALA A 115 -14.18 13.16 1.14
CA ALA A 115 -13.78 14.34 1.93
C ALA A 115 -13.01 15.39 1.09
N GLN A 116 -12.47 14.98 -0.07
CA GLN A 116 -11.79 15.86 -1.04
C GLN A 116 -12.73 16.43 -2.13
N LYS A 117 -13.98 15.97 -2.24
CA LYS A 117 -14.94 16.42 -3.28
C LYS A 117 -16.13 17.14 -2.64
N ASN A 118 -16.39 18.35 -3.12
CA ASN A 118 -17.41 19.29 -2.65
C ASN A 118 -18.71 18.68 -2.09
N MET A 119 -19.04 19.12 -0.88
CA MET A 119 -20.22 18.80 -0.07
C MET A 119 -21.55 19.30 -0.67
N LYS A 120 -22.14 18.59 -1.64
CA LYS A 120 -23.52 18.92 -2.08
C LYS A 120 -24.58 17.83 -1.90
N ASN A 121 -24.21 16.56 -1.73
CA ASN A 121 -25.17 15.48 -1.52
C ASN A 121 -24.90 14.73 -0.21
N LYS A 122 -25.00 15.44 0.92
CA LYS A 122 -24.72 14.93 2.27
C LYS A 122 -25.80 14.01 2.84
N GLN A 123 -26.78 13.60 2.03
CA GLN A 123 -27.95 12.86 2.48
C GLN A 123 -28.06 11.58 1.67
N GLN A 124 -27.85 10.44 2.35
CA GLN A 124 -27.62 9.07 1.82
C GLN A 124 -26.12 8.86 1.49
N VAL A 125 -25.21 8.54 2.42
CA VAL A 125 -25.19 7.37 3.30
C VAL A 125 -24.32 7.73 4.52
N MET A 126 -24.92 7.90 5.70
CA MET A 126 -24.15 7.93 6.94
C MET A 126 -23.69 6.49 7.19
N MET A 127 -22.42 6.21 6.90
CA MET A 127 -21.86 4.87 7.15
C MET A 127 -21.76 4.70 8.67
N ALA A 128 -21.99 3.49 9.20
CA ALA A 128 -21.84 3.19 10.64
C ALA A 128 -20.47 3.61 11.23
N LEU A 129 -19.45 3.76 10.37
CA LEU A 129 -18.11 4.22 10.76
C LEU A 129 -18.02 5.72 11.05
N ASP A 130 -18.99 6.50 10.58
CA ASP A 130 -19.03 7.97 10.66
C ASP A 130 -20.03 8.47 11.71
N GLU A 131 -20.69 7.55 12.43
CA GLU A 131 -21.52 7.91 13.58
C GLU A 131 -20.65 8.50 14.72
N PRO A 132 -21.06 9.63 15.32
CA PRO A 132 -20.38 10.20 16.47
C PRO A 132 -20.30 9.21 17.64
N MET A 133 -19.12 9.09 18.23
CA MET A 133 -18.87 8.25 19.41
C MET A 133 -17.86 8.92 20.34
N VAL A 134 -17.82 8.47 21.60
CA VAL A 134 -16.84 8.96 22.58
C VAL A 134 -15.80 7.87 22.83
N ILE A 135 -14.53 8.21 22.61
CA ILE A 135 -13.39 7.35 22.94
C ILE A 135 -12.50 8.12 23.92
N ASN A 136 -12.29 7.58 25.12
CA ASN A 136 -11.50 8.20 26.18
C ASN A 136 -11.89 9.67 26.46
N GLY A 137 -13.20 9.95 26.49
CA GLY A 137 -13.73 11.30 26.74
C GLY A 137 -13.65 12.28 25.55
N THR A 138 -13.11 11.85 24.40
CA THR A 138 -13.04 12.67 23.18
C THR A 138 -14.12 12.23 22.20
N MET A 139 -14.90 13.19 21.69
CA MET A 139 -15.83 12.96 20.58
C MET A 139 -15.03 12.66 19.31
N THR A 140 -15.33 11.55 18.64
CA THR A 140 -14.73 11.15 17.37
C THR A 140 -15.69 10.25 16.57
N THR A 141 -15.24 9.70 15.45
CA THR A 141 -15.93 8.63 14.73
C THR A 141 -15.03 7.39 14.72
N ALA A 142 -15.60 6.20 14.48
CA ALA A 142 -14.79 4.99 14.36
C ALA A 142 -13.76 5.11 13.21
N ARG A 143 -14.14 5.80 12.12
CA ARG A 143 -13.26 6.10 11.00
C ARG A 143 -12.08 6.97 11.42
N ASP A 144 -12.33 8.13 12.02
CA ASP A 144 -11.27 9.06 12.42
C ASP A 144 -10.31 8.43 13.43
N ALA A 145 -10.85 7.71 14.41
CA ALA A 145 -10.04 6.99 15.39
C ALA A 145 -9.14 5.96 14.71
N PHE A 146 -9.65 5.22 13.72
CA PHE A 146 -8.89 4.26 12.94
C PHE A 146 -7.75 4.92 12.15
N PHE A 147 -8.01 6.01 11.43
CA PHE A 147 -6.97 6.72 10.67
C PHE A 147 -5.90 7.34 11.57
N LYS A 148 -6.31 7.99 12.66
CA LYS A 148 -5.39 8.56 13.67
C LYS A 148 -4.50 7.47 14.27
N ARG A 149 -5.07 6.31 14.61
CA ARG A 149 -4.31 5.16 15.15
C ARG A 149 -3.27 4.65 14.15
N ASN A 150 -3.67 4.44 12.89
CA ASN A 150 -2.75 3.96 11.85
C ASN A 150 -1.65 4.99 11.56
N LEU A 151 -1.97 6.28 11.52
CA LEU A 151 -0.97 7.34 11.35
C LEU A 151 -0.01 7.43 12.55
N TYR A 152 -0.50 7.21 13.77
CA TYR A 152 0.34 7.12 14.95
C TYR A 152 1.33 5.94 14.83
N PHE A 153 0.83 4.74 14.53
CA PHE A 153 1.70 3.57 14.31
C PHE A 153 2.68 3.78 13.16
N TYR A 154 2.25 4.45 12.08
CA TYR A 154 3.10 4.79 10.96
C TYR A 154 4.32 5.60 11.40
N ARG A 155 4.09 6.67 12.17
CA ARG A 155 5.17 7.54 12.67
C ARG A 155 6.15 6.79 13.57
N ILE A 156 5.63 5.92 14.44
CA ILE A 156 6.46 5.06 15.30
C ILE A 156 7.28 4.09 14.44
N ALA A 157 6.65 3.41 13.48
CA ALA A 157 7.32 2.47 12.59
C ALA A 157 8.44 3.16 11.78
N VAL A 158 8.18 4.33 11.19
CA VAL A 158 9.19 5.11 10.47
C VAL A 158 10.35 5.53 11.37
N SER A 159 10.06 6.04 12.57
CA SER A 159 11.09 6.40 13.55
C SER A 159 11.96 5.20 13.91
N GLN A 160 11.33 4.05 14.18
CA GLN A 160 12.02 2.81 14.49
C GLN A 160 12.84 2.27 13.30
N MET A 161 12.33 2.44 12.07
CA MET A 161 13.06 2.06 10.88
C MET A 161 14.32 2.91 10.74
N ASN A 162 14.21 4.22 10.88
CA ASN A 162 15.36 5.13 10.82
C ASN A 162 16.39 4.83 11.92
N ALA A 163 15.94 4.34 13.08
CA ALA A 163 16.80 3.92 14.19
C ALA A 163 17.29 2.45 14.09
N PHE A 164 17.02 1.75 12.98
CA PHE A 164 17.39 0.33 12.79
C PHE A 164 16.84 -0.65 13.87
N ASN A 165 15.72 -0.31 14.51
CA ASN A 165 15.12 -1.13 15.57
C ASN A 165 13.65 -1.54 15.29
N TYR A 166 13.16 -1.33 14.06
CA TYR A 166 11.82 -1.74 13.67
C TYR A 166 11.69 -3.25 13.49
N THR A 167 10.71 -3.84 14.17
CA THR A 167 10.27 -5.23 13.97
C THR A 167 8.75 -5.26 13.79
N PRO A 168 8.23 -5.85 12.70
CA PRO A 168 6.78 -6.00 12.51
C PRO A 168 6.15 -6.80 13.65
N VAL A 169 5.01 -6.33 14.16
CA VAL A 169 4.20 -7.11 15.10
C VAL A 169 3.45 -8.19 14.33
N LEU A 170 3.57 -9.45 14.75
CA LEU A 170 2.89 -10.57 14.09
C LEU A 170 1.52 -10.82 14.72
N ASP A 171 0.58 -11.26 13.89
CA ASP A 171 -0.70 -11.79 14.36
C ASP A 171 -0.49 -13.19 14.96
N VAL A 172 -1.24 -13.53 16.00
CA VAL A 172 -1.14 -14.82 16.72
C VAL A 172 -1.31 -16.01 15.76
N ALA A 173 -2.15 -15.88 14.73
CA ALA A 173 -2.31 -16.91 13.71
C ALA A 173 -1.06 -17.06 12.83
N VAL A 174 -0.37 -15.97 12.51
CA VAL A 174 0.91 -16.01 11.77
C VAL A 174 1.99 -16.65 12.63
N GLU A 175 2.09 -16.29 13.91
CA GLU A 175 3.03 -16.93 14.83
C GLU A 175 2.80 -18.43 14.95
N ASN A 176 1.54 -18.85 15.08
CA ASN A 176 1.19 -20.27 15.10
C ASN A 176 1.55 -20.97 13.79
N CYS A 177 1.17 -20.38 12.64
CA CYS A 177 1.51 -20.91 11.31
C CYS A 177 3.01 -21.14 11.14
N ARG A 178 3.85 -20.23 11.63
CA ARG A 178 5.32 -20.37 11.56
C ARG A 178 5.85 -21.54 12.40
N LYS A 179 5.19 -21.88 13.50
CA LYS A 179 5.57 -23.00 14.37
C LYS A 179 5.16 -24.33 13.76
N VAL A 180 3.93 -24.42 13.24
CA VAL A 180 3.31 -25.71 12.88
C VAL A 180 3.42 -26.09 11.41
N LEU A 181 3.63 -25.14 10.49
CA LEU A 181 3.63 -25.43 9.06
C LEU A 181 5.06 -25.65 8.53
N PRO A 182 5.36 -26.82 7.92
CA PRO A 182 6.73 -27.22 7.59
C PRO A 182 7.39 -26.40 6.48
N TRP A 183 6.61 -25.68 5.66
CA TRP A 183 7.15 -24.80 4.60
C TRP A 183 7.52 -23.39 5.08
N TRP A 184 7.26 -23.06 6.35
CA TRP A 184 7.69 -21.82 6.98
C TRP A 184 8.94 -21.98 7.85
N GLN A 185 9.30 -23.21 8.19
CA GLN A 185 10.56 -23.53 8.85
C GLN A 185 11.67 -23.40 7.80
N HIS A 186 12.61 -22.49 7.99
CA HIS A 186 13.83 -22.44 7.17
C HIS A 186 14.51 -23.80 7.27
N ARG A 187 14.48 -24.59 6.20
CA ARG A 187 15.40 -25.72 6.10
C ARG A 187 16.75 -25.09 5.81
N ALA A 188 17.64 -25.10 6.79
CA ALA A 188 19.05 -24.90 6.52
C ALA A 188 19.45 -25.99 5.52
N SER A 189 19.79 -25.58 4.30
CA SER A 189 20.48 -26.40 3.31
C SER A 189 21.87 -25.83 3.13
#